data_AF-A0A367WDI7-F1
#
_entry.id   AF-A0A367WDI7-F1
#
_cell.length_a   1.000
_cell.length_b   1.000
_cell.length_c   1.000
_cell.angle_alpha   90.00
_cell.angle_beta   90.00
_cell.angle_gamma   90.00
#
_symmetry.space_group_name_H-M   'P 1'
#
loop_
_entity.id
_entity.type
_entity.pdbx_description
1 polymer ?
#
loop_
_entity_poly.entity_id
_entity_poly.type
_entity_poly.pdbx_seq_one_letter_code
_entity_poly.pdbx_strand_id
1 'polypeptide(L)'
;MTINLPLKIRSLFSRGDLDKERLILEAMSTVKNGSKFLIFDNTFAEDGHISNHNRHLYCLRLRTEVQEGEWIVIYSKRGSFRQGTDSSGHPCHYYYWGLGSSVWNKDEDEIVHIVDATHVVTKKFVAN
;
A
#
# COMPACT_ATOMS: atom_id res chain seq x y z
N MET A 1 21.51 11.49 -3.20
CA MET A 1 20.34 12.21 -2.63
C MET A 1 19.45 11.14 -2.01
N THR A 2 19.48 11.00 -0.68
CA THR A 2 18.62 10.04 0.00
C THR A 2 17.23 10.65 0.06
N ILE A 3 16.28 10.11 -0.69
CA ILE A 3 14.88 10.52 -0.58
C ILE A 3 14.40 9.95 0.75
N ASN A 4 14.20 10.81 1.75
CA ASN A 4 13.63 10.40 3.01
C ASN A 4 12.11 10.39 2.86
N LEU A 5 11.54 9.23 2.54
CA LEU A 5 10.09 9.06 2.44
C LEU A 5 9.48 9.19 3.85
N PRO A 6 8.34 9.90 4.00
CA PRO A 6 7.70 10.06 5.30
C PRO A 6 7.01 8.77 5.78
N LEU A 7 7.02 7.71 4.96
CA LEU A 7 6.49 6.39 5.27
C LEU A 7 7.60 5.35 5.21
N LYS A 8 7.64 4.48 6.20
CA LYS A 8 8.51 3.31 6.26
C LYS A 8 7.68 2.04 6.09
N ILE A 9 8.17 1.10 5.28
CA ILE A 9 7.61 -0.25 5.23
C ILE A 9 7.97 -0.95 6.55
N ARG A 10 6.95 -1.24 7.37
CA ARG A 10 7.14 -1.86 8.69
C ARG A 10 7.11 -3.38 8.60
N SER A 11 6.09 -3.92 7.94
CA SER A 11 5.88 -5.38 7.90
C SER A 11 4.84 -5.77 6.86
N LEU A 12 4.93 -7.02 6.41
CA LEU A 12 3.96 -7.69 5.55
C LEU A 12 3.46 -8.94 6.27
N PHE A 13 2.15 -9.04 6.49
CA PHE A 13 1.56 -10.13 7.29
C PHE A 13 0.63 -11.02 6.47
N SER A 14 0.61 -12.31 6.83
CA SER A 14 -0.38 -13.30 6.37
C SER A 14 -0.49 -13.39 4.85
N ARG A 15 0.65 -13.39 4.14
CA ARG A 15 0.73 -13.54 2.68
C ARG A 15 -0.05 -14.79 2.24
N GLY A 16 -0.88 -14.66 1.22
CA GLY A 16 -1.72 -15.75 0.70
C GLY A 16 -3.00 -16.07 1.50
N ASP A 17 -3.21 -15.46 2.67
CA ASP A 17 -4.48 -15.54 3.42
C ASP A 17 -5.27 -14.24 3.20
N LEU A 18 -6.16 -14.25 2.21
CA LEU A 18 -6.94 -13.07 1.79
C LEU A 18 -7.63 -12.35 2.97
N ASP A 19 -8.09 -13.09 3.98
CA ASP A 19 -8.81 -12.50 5.10
C ASP A 19 -7.92 -11.70 6.05
N LYS A 20 -6.62 -12.00 6.08
CA LYS A 20 -5.66 -11.42 7.02
C LYS A 20 -4.52 -10.68 6.37
N GLU A 21 -4.30 -10.88 5.07
CA GLU A 21 -3.19 -10.34 4.30
C GLU A 21 -3.20 -8.81 4.33
N ARG A 22 -2.11 -8.23 4.82
CA ARG A 22 -1.97 -6.77 4.94
C ARG A 22 -0.52 -6.31 4.95
N LEU A 23 -0.31 -5.16 4.32
CA LEU A 23 0.91 -4.35 4.44
C LEU A 23 0.73 -3.32 5.56
N ILE A 24 1.75 -3.16 6.41
CA ILE A 24 1.78 -2.11 7.43
C ILE A 24 2.90 -1.13 7.10
N LEU A 25 2.53 0.14 7.03
CA LEU A 25 3.44 1.27 6.91
C LEU A 25 3.40 2.07 8.21
N GLU A 26 4.54 2.64 8.58
CA GLU A 26 4.69 3.53 9.73
C GLU A 26 5.01 4.93 9.24
N ALA A 27 4.31 5.93 9.77
CA ALA A 27 4.61 7.33 9.51
C ALA A 27 5.86 7.74 10.30
N MET A 28 6.93 8.07 9.58
CA MET A 28 8.18 8.58 10.18
C MET A 28 8.13 10.08 10.45
N SER A 29 7.09 10.76 9.95
CA SER A 29 6.73 12.14 10.23
C SER A 29 5.25 12.34 9.87
N THR A 30 4.62 13.44 10.31
CA THR A 30 3.23 13.72 9.97
C THR A 30 3.01 13.81 8.46
N VAL A 31 2.15 12.95 7.91
CA VAL A 31 1.80 12.88 6.50
C VAL A 31 0.44 13.53 6.24
N LYS A 32 0.42 14.51 5.32
CA LYS A 32 -0.77 15.33 5.08
C LYS A 32 -1.91 14.54 4.42
N ASN A 33 -3.13 14.93 4.77
CA ASN A 33 -4.33 14.46 4.08
C ASN A 33 -4.20 14.72 2.57
N GLY A 34 -4.58 13.72 1.76
CA GLY A 34 -4.53 13.80 0.31
C GLY A 34 -3.17 13.48 -0.30
N SER A 35 -2.10 13.29 0.48
CA SER A 35 -0.84 12.72 0.00
C SER A 35 -1.10 11.38 -0.70
N LYS A 36 -0.33 11.14 -1.78
CA LYS A 36 -0.52 9.99 -2.66
C LYS A 36 0.73 9.15 -2.69
N PHE A 37 0.55 7.83 -2.62
CA PHE A 37 1.62 6.86 -2.73
C PHE A 37 1.21 5.76 -3.70
N LEU A 38 2.17 5.26 -4.47
CA LEU A 38 2.02 4.03 -5.24
C LEU A 38 2.70 2.91 -4.49
N ILE A 39 2.01 1.78 -4.36
CA ILE A 39 2.53 0.56 -3.73
C ILE A 39 2.38 -0.56 -4.74
N PHE A 40 3.43 -1.34 -4.96
CA PHE A 40 3.43 -2.44 -5.91
C PHE A 40 4.48 -3.49 -5.54
N ASP A 41 4.33 -4.69 -6.08
CA ASP A 41 5.29 -5.79 -5.96
C ASP A 41 6.20 -5.89 -7.19
N ASN A 42 7.20 -6.76 -7.12
CA ASN A 42 7.82 -7.27 -8.34
C ASN A 42 6.97 -8.43 -8.87
N THR A 43 6.00 -8.15 -9.73
CA THR A 43 5.28 -9.22 -10.42
C THR A 43 6.16 -9.75 -11.57
N PHE A 44 6.88 -10.84 -11.32
CA PHE A 44 7.62 -11.56 -12.35
C PHE A 44 6.65 -12.36 -13.24
N ALA A 45 6.88 -12.38 -14.55
CA ALA A 45 6.26 -13.34 -15.46
C ALA A 45 6.84 -14.74 -15.21
N GLU A 46 6.21 -15.79 -15.74
CA GLU A 46 6.66 -17.19 -15.58
C GLU A 46 8.12 -17.43 -16.01
N ASP A 47 8.70 -16.52 -16.81
CA ASP A 47 10.09 -16.55 -17.29
C ASP A 47 11.08 -15.74 -16.41
N GLY A 48 10.61 -15.15 -15.30
CA GLY A 48 11.44 -14.35 -14.40
C GLY A 48 11.68 -12.90 -14.86
N HIS A 49 11.06 -12.44 -15.95
CA HIS A 49 11.08 -11.03 -16.34
C HIS A 49 10.01 -10.22 -15.61
N ILE A 50 10.24 -8.92 -15.38
CA ILE A 50 9.20 -8.04 -14.84
C ILE A 50 8.02 -8.04 -15.81
N SER A 51 6.86 -8.55 -15.37
CA SER A 51 5.67 -8.61 -16.20
C SER A 51 5.11 -7.20 -16.41
N ASN A 52 4.69 -6.86 -17.64
CA ASN A 52 4.03 -5.59 -17.94
C ASN A 52 2.53 -5.58 -17.52
N HIS A 53 2.15 -6.53 -16.68
CA HIS A 53 0.83 -6.59 -16.09
C HIS A 53 0.91 -5.89 -14.73
N ASN A 54 0.58 -4.60 -14.67
CA ASN A 54 0.40 -3.85 -13.41
C ASN A 54 -0.82 -4.34 -12.60
N ARG A 55 -0.96 -5.65 -12.40
CA ARG A 55 -2.09 -6.30 -11.72
C ARG A 55 -2.06 -6.04 -10.22
N HIS A 56 -0.90 -5.71 -9.65
CA HIS A 56 -0.70 -5.43 -8.22
C HIS A 56 -0.15 -4.02 -7.96
N LEU A 57 -0.74 -2.99 -8.58
CA LEU A 57 -0.49 -1.59 -8.20
C LEU A 57 -1.64 -1.01 -7.38
N TYR A 58 -1.33 -0.52 -6.18
CA TYR A 58 -2.26 0.18 -5.29
C TYR A 58 -1.96 1.68 -5.29
N CYS A 59 -2.98 2.49 -5.58
CA CYS A 59 -2.91 3.93 -5.41
C CYS A 59 -3.49 4.31 -4.04
N LEU A 60 -2.61 4.49 -3.06
CA LEU A 60 -2.98 5.01 -1.76
C LEU A 60 -3.16 6.52 -1.85
N ARG A 61 -4.36 7.01 -1.52
CA ARG A 61 -4.60 8.43 -1.23
C ARG A 61 -5.06 8.55 0.21
N LEU A 62 -4.28 9.27 1.02
CA LEU A 62 -4.64 9.47 2.42
C LEU A 62 -5.96 10.22 2.53
N ARG A 63 -6.87 9.71 3.37
CA ARG A 63 -8.18 10.31 3.64
C ARG A 63 -8.15 11.31 4.80
N THR A 64 -7.13 11.17 5.65
CA THR A 64 -6.90 11.92 6.87
C THR A 64 -5.41 12.19 7.01
N GLU A 65 -5.04 13.15 7.85
CA GLU A 65 -3.66 13.30 8.28
C GLU A 65 -3.24 12.07 9.12
N VAL A 66 -2.02 11.59 8.92
CA VAL A 66 -1.42 10.48 9.67
C VAL A 66 -0.27 11.06 10.48
N GLN A 67 -0.34 10.99 11.81
CA GLN A 67 0.69 11.57 12.67
C GLN A 67 1.94 10.68 12.71
N GLU A 68 3.07 11.27 13.09
CA GLU A 68 4.30 10.52 13.34
C GLU A 68 4.06 9.37 14.33
N GLY A 69 4.59 8.20 13.99
CA GLY A 69 4.45 6.97 14.76
C GLY A 69 3.17 6.17 14.46
N GLU A 70 2.13 6.76 13.85
CA GLU A 70 0.89 6.04 13.53
C GLU A 70 1.06 5.07 12.37
N TRP A 71 0.17 4.06 12.30
CA TRP A 71 0.23 3.05 11.25
C TRP A 71 -0.82 3.24 10.17
N ILE A 72 -0.40 2.96 8.93
CA ILE A 72 -1.29 2.74 7.79
C ILE A 72 -1.33 1.24 7.54
N VAL A 73 -2.50 0.63 7.66
CA VAL A 73 -2.71 -0.80 7.47
C VAL A 73 -3.51 -1.01 6.20
N ILE A 74 -2.91 -1.65 5.20
CA ILE A 74 -3.51 -1.85 3.88
C ILE A 74 -3.81 -3.33 3.71
N TYR A 75 -5.09 -3.70 3.77
CA TYR A 75 -5.53 -5.05 3.47
C TYR A 75 -5.69 -5.25 1.96
N SER A 76 -5.36 -6.45 1.45
CA SER A 76 -5.58 -6.78 0.04
C SER A 76 -7.07 -6.94 -0.30
N LYS A 77 -7.88 -7.39 0.67
CA LYS A 77 -9.32 -7.66 0.48
C LYS A 77 -10.17 -6.40 0.33
N ARG A 78 -11.47 -6.62 0.07
CA ARG A 78 -12.52 -5.59 0.09
C ARG A 78 -12.75 -5.02 1.49
N GLY A 79 -13.06 -3.73 1.51
CA GLY A 79 -13.43 -3.00 2.71
C GLY A 79 -13.55 -1.50 2.44
N SER A 80 -13.72 -0.73 3.50
CA SER A 80 -13.82 0.73 3.44
C SER A 80 -12.89 1.36 4.45
N PHE A 81 -12.37 2.54 4.10
CA PHE A 81 -11.49 3.28 4.98
C PHE A 81 -12.09 3.44 6.38
N ARG A 82 -11.27 3.24 7.40
CA ARG A 82 -11.63 3.52 8.80
C ARG A 82 -10.38 3.87 9.61
N GLN A 83 -10.57 4.64 10.67
CA GLN A 83 -9.56 4.84 11.71
C GLN A 83 -9.90 3.96 12.92
N GLY A 84 -8.90 3.65 13.74
CA GLY A 84 -9.11 2.91 14.98
C GLY A 84 -7.78 2.61 15.65
N THR A 85 -7.75 1.54 16.43
CA THR A 85 -6.53 1.04 17.05
C THR A 85 -6.32 -0.43 16.74
N ASP A 86 -5.07 -0.89 16.76
CA ASP A 86 -4.77 -2.31 16.79
C ASP A 86 -5.11 -2.94 18.16
N SER A 87 -4.82 -4.23 18.33
CA SER A 87 -5.05 -4.96 19.58
C SER A 87 -4.23 -4.47 20.77
N SER A 88 -3.16 -3.69 20.54
CA SER A 88 -2.33 -3.08 21.56
C SER A 88 -2.74 -1.63 21.89
N GLY A 89 -3.75 -1.10 21.20
CA GLY A 89 -4.18 0.30 21.35
C GLY A 89 -3.42 1.28 20.46
N HIS A 90 -2.59 0.80 19.52
CA HIS A 90 -1.80 1.65 18.64
C HIS A 90 -2.69 2.29 17.54
N PRO A 91 -2.63 3.62 17.30
CA PRO A 91 -3.46 4.29 16.30
C PRO A 91 -3.20 3.80 14.87
N CYS A 92 -4.27 3.45 14.16
CA CYS A 92 -4.21 2.86 12.83
C CYS A 92 -5.21 3.50 11.85
N HIS A 93 -4.77 3.65 10.61
CA HIS A 93 -5.57 4.05 9.46
C HIS A 93 -5.69 2.84 8.53
N TYR A 94 -6.88 2.25 8.45
CA TYR A 94 -7.13 1.03 7.70
C TYR A 94 -7.62 1.37 6.28
N TYR A 95 -6.92 0.81 5.30
CA TYR A 95 -7.22 0.90 3.89
C TYR A 95 -7.38 -0.51 3.30
N TYR A 96 -8.03 -0.58 2.14
CA TYR A 96 -8.43 -1.83 1.51
C TYR A 96 -8.22 -1.73 0.01
N TRP A 97 -7.43 -2.64 -0.55
CA TRP A 97 -7.11 -2.69 -1.98
C TRP A 97 -8.32 -3.10 -2.81
N GLY A 98 -9.28 -3.81 -2.23
CA GLY A 98 -10.53 -4.14 -2.91
C GLY A 98 -10.49 -5.42 -3.73
N LEU A 99 -9.43 -6.22 -3.60
CA LEU A 99 -9.22 -7.42 -4.40
C LEU A 99 -10.01 -8.62 -3.86
N GLY A 100 -10.25 -9.58 -4.75
CA GLY A 100 -10.86 -10.88 -4.44
C GLY A 100 -9.83 -12.01 -4.26
N SER A 101 -8.55 -11.68 -4.29
CA SER A 101 -7.42 -12.60 -4.16
C SER A 101 -6.29 -11.93 -3.37
N SER A 102 -5.43 -12.75 -2.77
CA SER A 102 -4.18 -12.27 -2.18
C SER A 102 -3.27 -11.68 -3.26
N VAL A 103 -2.41 -10.75 -2.85
CA VAL A 103 -1.43 -10.07 -3.71
C VAL A 103 -0.06 -10.70 -3.55
N TRP A 104 0.36 -10.90 -2.31
CA TRP A 104 1.76 -11.13 -2.01
C TRP A 104 2.10 -12.62 -2.09
N ASN A 105 3.22 -12.93 -2.74
CA ASN A 105 3.73 -14.28 -2.85
C ASN A 105 3.99 -14.84 -1.44
N LYS A 106 3.44 -16.02 -1.16
CA LYS A 106 3.60 -16.69 0.14
C LYS A 106 4.73 -17.72 0.15
N ASP A 107 5.09 -18.24 -1.02
CA ASP A 107 5.97 -19.40 -1.19
C ASP A 107 7.43 -18.98 -1.46
N GLU A 108 7.66 -17.73 -1.86
CA GLU A 108 8.99 -17.16 -2.15
C GLU A 108 9.23 -15.81 -1.43
N ASP A 109 10.42 -15.24 -1.67
CA ASP A 109 10.76 -13.89 -1.25
C ASP A 109 9.84 -12.86 -1.94
N GLU A 110 9.48 -11.82 -1.21
CA GLU A 110 8.62 -10.75 -1.70
C GLU A 110 9.31 -9.40 -1.58
N ILE A 111 9.10 -8.54 -2.58
CA ILE A 111 9.65 -7.20 -2.61
C ILE A 111 8.50 -6.21 -2.72
N VAL A 112 8.38 -5.36 -1.70
CA VAL A 112 7.38 -4.28 -1.66
C VAL A 112 8.05 -2.97 -2.04
N HIS A 113 7.50 -2.29 -3.05
CA HIS A 113 7.91 -0.95 -3.44
C HIS A 113 6.89 0.08 -2.95
N ILE A 114 7.39 1.24 -2.54
CA ILE A 114 6.57 2.43 -2.27
C ILE A 114 7.19 3.65 -2.93
N VAL A 115 6.36 4.41 -3.64
CA VAL A 115 6.78 5.64 -4.33
C VAL A 115 5.87 6.78 -3.90
N ASP A 116 6.47 7.91 -3.52
CA ASP A 116 5.74 9.17 -3.34
C ASP A 116 5.22 9.65 -4.70
N ALA A 117 3.89 9.72 -4.81
CA ALA A 117 3.17 10.08 -6.02
C ALA A 117 2.53 11.47 -5.91
N THR A 118 3.06 12.35 -5.06
CA THR A 118 2.59 13.72 -4.88
C THR A 118 2.68 14.53 -6.19
N HIS A 119 3.67 14.24 -7.04
CA HIS A 119 3.91 14.94 -8.31
C HIS A 119 3.41 14.16 -9.54
N VAL A 120 2.19 13.62 -9.50
CA VAL A 120 1.57 12.94 -10.65
C VAL A 120 0.80 13.91 -11.54
N VAL A 121 1.04 13.83 -12.85
CA VAL A 121 0.25 14.52 -13.89
C VAL A 121 -0.86 13.58 -14.39
N THR A 122 -2.09 14.07 -14.50
CA THR A 122 -3.23 13.29 -15.00
C THR A 122 -3.95 14.04 -16.10
N LYS A 123 -4.19 13.38 -17.24
CA LYS A 123 -5.03 13.87 -18.33
C LYS A 123 -6.08 12.82 -18.69
N LYS A 124 -7.36 13.18 -18.64
CA LYS A 124 -8.45 12.32 -19.11
C LYS A 124 -8.63 12.52 -20.61
N PHE A 125 -8.65 11.42 -21.36
CA PHE A 125 -9.08 11.42 -22.76
C PHE A 125 -10.53 10.92 -22.81
N VAL A 126 -11.37 11.60 -23.59
CA VAL A 126 -12.77 11.21 -23.78
C VAL A 126 -12.81 10.27 -24.98
N ALA A 127 -13.54 9.16 -24.86
CA ALA A 127 -13.75 8.25 -25.98
C ALA A 127 -14.60 8.95 -27.05
N ASN A 128 -14.28 8.71 -28.32
CA ASN A 128 -15.08 9.16 -29.46
C ASN A 128 -16.24 8.20 -29.72
#